data_AF-A0A561VKT3-F1
#
_entry.id   AF-A0A561VKT3-F1
#
_cell.length_a   1.000
_cell.length_b   1.000
_cell.length_c   1.000
_cell.angle_alpha   90.00
_cell.angle_beta   90.00
_cell.angle_gamma   90.00
#
_symmetry.space_group_name_H-M   'P 1'
#
loop_
_entity.id
_entity.type
_entity.pdbx_description
1 polymer ?
#
loop_
_entity_poly.entity_id
_entity_poly.type
_entity_poly.pdbx_seq_one_letter_code
_entity_poly.pdbx_strand_id
1 'polypeptide(L)'
;MCWVALDRGIRLATERGRPAPVGRWQRERDAVYRQIMDRGWSPERRAFRQHYATDVLDSSLLRMAAVGFITPADPMWTSTLSAMDAELVTDSLVYRYDPAASPDGLPGTEGTFSLCSFAYVNALARAGRLDKARVTFEKMLTYANHVGLYSEEIGLTGEQLGNFPQAFTDLALIDAAISLDRELDLHPRSTTQRRSPALS
;
A
#
# COMPACT_ATOMS: atom_id res chain seq x y z
N MET A 1 -12.04 4.19 -5.32
CA MET A 1 -12.83 2.94 -5.40
C MET A 1 -13.86 2.91 -6.53
N CYS A 2 -14.52 4.02 -6.90
CA CYS A 2 -15.54 4.04 -7.97
C CYS A 2 -15.08 3.43 -9.30
N TRP A 3 -13.84 3.74 -9.73
CA TRP A 3 -13.25 3.14 -10.91
C TRP A 3 -13.18 1.61 -10.84
N VAL A 4 -12.75 1.06 -9.70
CA VAL A 4 -12.61 -0.39 -9.49
C VAL A 4 -13.97 -1.06 -9.57
N ALA A 5 -15.01 -0.48 -8.95
CA ALA A 5 -16.36 -1.05 -8.97
C ALA A 5 -16.87 -1.18 -10.42
N LEU A 6 -16.68 -0.14 -11.24
CA LEU A 6 -17.07 -0.16 -12.65
C LEU A 6 -16.24 -1.17 -13.44
N ASP A 7 -14.91 -1.19 -13.26
CA ASP A 7 -14.02 -2.13 -13.94
C ASP A 7 -14.38 -3.59 -13.64
N ARG A 8 -14.59 -3.93 -12.36
CA ARG A 8 -14.97 -5.28 -11.95
C ARG A 8 -16.39 -5.65 -12.37
N GLY A 9 -17.32 -4.70 -12.37
CA GLY A 9 -18.67 -4.90 -12.91
C GLY A 9 -18.66 -5.23 -14.40
N ILE A 10 -17.86 -4.51 -15.20
CA ILE A 10 -17.69 -4.77 -16.64
C ILE A 10 -17.12 -6.17 -16.89
N ARG A 11 -16.05 -6.54 -16.16
CA ARG A 11 -15.43 -7.87 -16.28
C ARG A 11 -16.43 -8.97 -15.96
N LEU A 12 -17.12 -8.86 -14.82
CA LEU A 12 -18.11 -9.85 -14.39
C LEU A 12 -19.24 -10.01 -15.42
N ALA A 13 -19.77 -8.90 -15.95
CA ALA A 13 -20.81 -8.94 -16.96
C ALA A 13 -20.35 -9.64 -18.25
N THR A 14 -19.16 -9.28 -18.72
CA THR A 14 -18.59 -9.82 -19.97
C THR A 14 -18.22 -11.30 -19.83
N GLU A 15 -17.52 -11.67 -18.77
CA GLU A 15 -17.02 -13.04 -18.55
C GLU A 15 -18.14 -14.03 -18.22
N ARG A 16 -19.25 -13.57 -17.61
CA ARG A 16 -20.37 -14.43 -17.21
C ARG A 16 -21.60 -14.30 -18.12
N GLY A 17 -21.50 -13.53 -19.21
CA GLY A 17 -22.61 -13.30 -20.15
C GLY A 17 -23.84 -12.70 -19.49
N ARG A 18 -23.67 -11.83 -18.48
CA ARG A 18 -24.79 -11.23 -17.74
C ARG A 18 -25.24 -9.94 -18.42
N PRO A 19 -26.55 -9.71 -18.59
CA PRO A 19 -27.06 -8.43 -19.08
C PRO A 19 -26.62 -7.29 -18.15
N ALA A 20 -25.98 -6.26 -18.71
CA ALA A 20 -25.54 -5.08 -17.99
C ALA A 20 -25.39 -3.90 -18.97
N PRO A 21 -25.49 -2.65 -18.50
CA PRO A 21 -25.26 -1.47 -19.32
C PRO A 21 -23.75 -1.23 -19.52
N VAL A 22 -23.03 -2.21 -20.09
CA VAL A 22 -21.56 -2.24 -20.22
C VAL A 22 -21.02 -0.98 -20.87
N GLY A 23 -21.64 -0.52 -21.97
CA GLY A 23 -21.20 0.70 -22.66
C GLY A 23 -21.31 1.96 -21.79
N ARG A 24 -22.30 2.05 -20.90
CA ARG A 24 -22.39 3.15 -19.92
C ARG A 24 -21.29 3.03 -18.88
N TRP A 25 -21.12 1.85 -18.29
CA TRP A 25 -20.12 1.62 -17.26
C TRP A 25 -18.70 1.88 -17.76
N GLN A 26 -18.38 1.50 -19.00
CA GLN A 26 -17.09 1.79 -19.63
C GLN A 26 -16.84 3.30 -19.73
N ARG A 27 -17.82 4.06 -20.25
CA ARG A 27 -17.69 5.52 -20.34
C ARG A 27 -17.45 6.18 -18.98
N GLU A 28 -18.21 5.77 -17.95
CA GLU A 28 -18.04 6.31 -16.60
C GLU A 28 -16.70 5.89 -15.98
N ARG A 29 -16.28 4.63 -16.18
CA ARG A 29 -14.99 4.13 -15.70
C ARG A 29 -13.85 4.96 -16.30
N ASP A 30 -13.89 5.17 -17.62
CA ASP A 30 -12.86 5.89 -18.34
C ASP A 30 -12.87 7.40 -17.98
N ALA A 31 -14.04 7.97 -17.67
CA ALA A 31 -14.15 9.33 -17.15
C ALA A 31 -13.51 9.47 -15.76
N VAL A 32 -13.79 8.54 -14.84
CA VAL A 32 -13.15 8.51 -13.52
C VAL A 32 -11.64 8.31 -13.65
N TYR A 33 -11.19 7.43 -14.55
CA TYR A 33 -9.76 7.23 -14.81
C TYR A 33 -9.08 8.53 -15.25
N ARG A 34 -9.61 9.18 -16.29
CA ARG A 34 -9.07 10.45 -16.81
C ARG A 34 -9.03 11.51 -15.72
N GLN A 35 -10.11 11.66 -14.95
CA GLN A 35 -10.14 12.62 -13.84
C GLN A 35 -9.05 12.35 -12.78
N ILE A 36 -8.84 11.08 -12.39
CA ILE A 36 -7.80 10.73 -11.43
C ILE A 36 -6.40 11.00 -12.00
N MET A 37 -6.16 10.68 -13.26
CA MET A 37 -4.85 10.93 -13.89
C MET A 37 -4.59 12.43 -14.06
N ASP A 38 -5.59 13.20 -14.48
CA ASP A 38 -5.44 14.63 -14.76
C ASP A 38 -5.31 15.47 -13.48
N ARG A 39 -6.04 15.11 -12.42
CA ARG A 39 -6.14 15.92 -11.18
C ARG A 39 -5.47 15.31 -9.97
N GLY A 40 -5.30 13.98 -9.96
CA GLY A 40 -4.72 13.25 -8.85
C GLY A 40 -3.20 13.17 -8.92
N TRP A 41 -2.61 13.18 -10.12
CA TRP A 41 -1.16 13.20 -10.28
C TRP A 41 -0.60 14.62 -10.11
N SER A 42 0.45 14.74 -9.32
CA SER A 42 1.21 15.98 -9.14
C SER A 42 2.50 15.94 -9.94
N PRO A 43 2.67 16.71 -11.04
CA PRO A 43 3.95 16.77 -11.75
C PRO A 43 5.09 17.32 -10.89
N GLU A 44 4.79 18.32 -10.04
CA GLU A 44 5.76 18.97 -9.16
C GLU A 44 6.33 18.01 -8.11
N ARG A 45 5.45 17.36 -7.33
CA ARG A 45 5.83 16.34 -6.34
C ARG A 45 6.26 15.01 -6.95
N ARG A 46 5.90 14.78 -8.22
CA ARG A 46 6.03 13.47 -8.90
C ARG A 46 5.37 12.35 -8.10
N ALA A 47 4.17 12.60 -7.59
CA ALA A 47 3.39 11.64 -6.80
C ALA A 47 1.88 11.88 -6.94
N PHE A 48 1.07 10.86 -6.67
CA PHE A 48 -0.39 11.04 -6.51
C PHE A 48 -0.72 11.78 -5.21
N ARG A 49 -1.78 12.58 -5.22
CA ARG A 49 -2.26 13.41 -4.09
C ARG A 49 -3.45 12.75 -3.40
N GLN A 50 -3.61 12.96 -2.09
CA GLN A 50 -4.76 12.51 -1.31
C GLN A 50 -6.08 13.14 -1.77
N HIS A 51 -6.07 14.46 -1.98
CA HIS A 51 -7.23 15.24 -2.38
C HIS A 51 -6.84 16.25 -3.48
N TYR A 52 -7.73 16.49 -4.44
CA TYR A 52 -7.40 17.29 -5.64
C TYR A 52 -7.05 18.76 -5.38
N ALA A 53 -7.44 19.30 -4.22
CA ALA A 53 -7.15 20.68 -3.85
C ALA A 53 -5.90 20.83 -2.97
N THR A 54 -5.25 19.73 -2.60
CA THR A 54 -4.12 19.71 -1.67
C THR A 54 -2.98 18.91 -2.25
N ASP A 55 -1.77 19.18 -1.79
CA ASP A 55 -0.59 18.47 -2.24
C ASP A 55 -0.19 17.32 -1.31
N VAL A 56 -0.98 17.05 -0.27
CA VAL A 56 -0.69 16.07 0.79
C VAL A 56 -0.72 14.63 0.28
N LEU A 57 0.22 13.81 0.77
CA LEU A 57 0.26 12.36 0.58
C LEU A 57 -0.57 11.65 1.64
N ASP A 58 -1.17 10.52 1.26
CA ASP A 58 -1.93 9.67 2.17
C ASP A 58 -1.72 8.20 1.83
N SER A 59 -1.55 7.37 2.85
CA SER A 59 -1.30 5.93 2.74
C SER A 59 -2.42 5.18 2.02
N SER A 60 -3.64 5.72 1.93
CA SER A 60 -4.74 5.15 1.14
C SER A 60 -4.38 5.00 -0.35
N LEU A 61 -3.45 5.81 -0.86
CA LEU A 61 -2.94 5.66 -2.23
C LEU A 61 -2.20 4.32 -2.42
N LEU A 62 -1.72 3.67 -1.35
CA LEU A 62 -1.15 2.31 -1.40
C LEU A 62 -2.11 1.30 -2.04
N ARG A 63 -3.42 1.57 -1.97
CA ARG A 63 -4.46 0.74 -2.59
C ARG A 63 -4.46 0.80 -4.12
N MET A 64 -3.94 1.86 -4.75
CA MET A 64 -4.05 2.06 -6.21
C MET A 64 -3.43 0.89 -6.99
N ALA A 65 -2.21 0.48 -6.66
CA ALA A 65 -1.59 -0.67 -7.29
C ALA A 65 -2.23 -1.99 -6.84
N ALA A 66 -2.61 -2.11 -5.57
CA ALA A 66 -3.24 -3.33 -5.03
C ALA A 66 -4.56 -3.70 -5.73
N VAL A 67 -5.36 -2.69 -6.11
CA VAL A 67 -6.62 -2.90 -6.84
C VAL A 67 -6.45 -2.90 -8.37
N GLY A 68 -5.22 -2.76 -8.87
CA GLY A 68 -4.90 -2.75 -10.30
C GLY A 68 -5.39 -1.50 -11.04
N PHE A 69 -5.44 -0.35 -10.35
CA PHE A 69 -5.67 0.95 -11.01
C PHE A 69 -4.42 1.40 -11.80
N ILE A 70 -3.25 1.18 -11.24
CA ILE A 70 -1.94 1.46 -11.84
C ILE A 70 -1.05 0.22 -11.70
N THR A 71 -0.13 0.00 -12.65
CA THR A 71 0.77 -1.14 -12.57
C THR A 71 1.86 -0.89 -11.51
N PRO A 72 2.29 -1.92 -10.74
CA PRO A 72 3.33 -1.75 -9.72
C PRO A 72 4.71 -1.33 -10.26
N ALA A 73 4.95 -1.46 -11.56
CA ALA A 73 6.18 -1.04 -12.22
C ALA A 73 6.05 0.33 -12.93
N ASP A 74 4.88 0.97 -12.87
CA ASP A 74 4.67 2.27 -13.52
C ASP A 74 5.59 3.34 -12.91
N PRO A 75 6.26 4.19 -13.71
CA PRO A 75 7.10 5.27 -13.20
C PRO A 75 6.38 6.24 -12.26
N MET A 76 5.09 6.53 -12.51
CA MET A 76 4.30 7.37 -11.62
C MET A 76 4.05 6.69 -10.27
N TRP A 77 3.78 5.39 -10.30
CA TRP A 77 3.58 4.61 -9.08
C TRP A 77 4.86 4.49 -8.25
N THR A 78 5.97 4.08 -8.88
CA THR A 78 7.26 3.92 -8.20
C THR A 78 7.74 5.24 -7.58
N SER A 79 7.54 6.36 -8.29
CA SER A 79 7.81 7.71 -7.78
C SER A 79 6.90 8.06 -6.58
N THR A 80 5.61 7.71 -6.63
CA THR A 80 4.67 7.90 -5.50
C THR A 80 5.11 7.09 -4.28
N LEU A 81 5.49 5.82 -4.48
CA LEU A 81 5.94 4.95 -3.40
C LEU A 81 7.24 5.45 -2.76
N SER A 82 8.16 6.02 -3.55
CA SER A 82 9.36 6.69 -3.04
C SER A 82 9.04 7.95 -2.24
N ALA A 83 8.05 8.75 -2.66
CA ALA A 83 7.64 9.93 -1.91
C ALA A 83 7.01 9.54 -0.55
N MET A 84 6.17 8.49 -0.53
CA MET A 84 5.63 7.93 0.71
C MET A 84 6.74 7.45 1.65
N ASP A 85 7.74 6.77 1.11
CA ASP A 85 8.89 6.27 1.87
C ASP A 85 9.68 7.39 2.59
N ALA A 86 9.73 8.58 1.99
CA ALA A 86 10.44 9.72 2.54
C ALA A 86 9.61 10.51 3.58
N GLU A 87 8.29 10.53 3.42
CA GLU A 87 7.43 11.46 4.17
C GLU A 87 6.55 10.78 5.23
N LEU A 88 6.09 9.55 4.96
CA LEU A 88 5.10 8.85 5.80
C LEU A 88 5.67 7.64 6.55
N VAL A 89 6.89 7.21 6.22
CA VAL A 89 7.50 6.01 6.81
C VAL A 89 8.54 6.40 7.86
N THR A 90 8.37 5.93 9.09
CA THR A 90 9.39 5.97 10.13
C THR A 90 9.79 4.55 10.49
N ASP A 91 11.02 4.17 10.10
CA ASP A 91 11.54 2.80 10.15
C ASP A 91 10.69 1.79 9.35
N SER A 92 9.71 1.15 9.99
CA SER A 92 8.76 0.22 9.38
C SER A 92 7.30 0.64 9.53
N LEU A 93 7.07 1.70 10.30
CA LEU A 93 5.77 2.18 10.69
C LEU A 93 5.32 3.30 9.76
N VAL A 94 4.07 3.25 9.33
CA VAL A 94 3.53 4.14 8.31
C VAL A 94 2.40 4.98 8.89
N TYR A 95 2.56 6.30 8.82
CA TYR A 95 1.50 7.26 9.14
C TYR A 95 0.46 7.27 8.02
N ARG A 96 -0.79 7.59 8.38
CA ARG A 96 -1.86 7.70 7.39
C ARG A 96 -1.67 8.92 6.50
N TYR A 97 -1.36 10.05 7.09
CA TYR A 97 -0.97 11.31 6.45
C TYR A 97 0.09 11.97 7.34
N ASP A 98 0.71 13.04 6.86
CA ASP A 98 1.65 13.82 7.67
C ASP A 98 0.92 14.44 8.89
N PRO A 99 1.23 14.00 10.13
CA PRO A 99 0.58 14.51 11.34
C PRO A 99 0.79 16.01 11.56
N ALA A 100 1.87 16.59 11.01
CA ALA A 100 2.16 18.02 11.10
C ALA A 100 1.32 18.86 10.12
N ALA A 101 0.91 18.27 8.99
CA ALA A 101 0.15 18.95 7.95
C ALA A 101 -1.38 18.80 8.10
N SER A 102 -1.85 17.86 8.93
CA SER A 102 -3.27 17.59 9.15
C SER A 102 -3.54 17.22 10.61
N PRO A 103 -3.79 18.21 11.50
CA PRO A 103 -4.23 17.92 12.87
C PRO A 103 -5.61 17.28 12.82
N ASP A 104 -5.67 16.01 13.17
CA ASP A 104 -6.86 15.14 13.16
C ASP A 104 -7.90 15.49 14.23
N GLY A 105 -7.58 16.48 15.08
CA GLY A 105 -8.45 16.98 16.14
C GLY A 105 -8.54 16.06 17.35
N LEU A 106 -7.70 15.01 17.43
CA LEU A 106 -7.62 14.11 18.58
C LEU A 106 -6.47 14.53 19.51
N PRO A 107 -6.67 14.53 20.85
CA PRO A 107 -5.60 14.82 21.79
C PRO A 107 -4.59 13.66 21.84
N GLY A 108 -3.43 13.82 21.20
CA GLY A 108 -2.31 12.89 21.23
C GLY A 108 -1.32 13.17 20.10
N THR A 109 -0.10 12.63 20.19
CA THR A 109 0.74 12.44 19.00
C THR A 109 0.19 11.24 18.25
N GLU A 110 -0.41 11.44 17.07
CA GLU A 110 -1.03 10.38 16.25
C GLU A 110 -0.09 9.17 16.12
N GLY A 111 -0.61 7.97 16.41
CA GLY A 111 0.13 6.73 16.25
C GLY A 111 0.32 6.37 14.77
N THR A 112 1.19 5.41 14.52
CA THR A 112 1.31 4.86 13.16
C THR A 112 0.25 3.78 12.96
N PHE A 113 -0.31 3.66 11.76
CA PHE A 113 -1.39 2.72 11.51
C PHE A 113 -0.83 1.36 11.09
N SER A 114 -1.14 0.31 11.84
CA SER A 114 -0.68 -1.06 11.56
C SER A 114 -1.10 -1.53 10.17
N LEU A 115 -2.34 -1.22 9.77
CA LEU A 115 -2.86 -1.50 8.43
C LEU A 115 -2.04 -0.83 7.33
N CYS A 116 -1.66 0.43 7.52
CA CYS A 116 -0.89 1.20 6.53
C CYS A 116 0.50 0.59 6.34
N SER A 117 1.09 0.12 7.43
CA SER A 117 2.40 -0.53 7.43
C SER A 117 2.39 -1.86 6.67
N PHE A 118 1.37 -2.71 6.87
CA PHE A 118 1.20 -3.91 6.06
C PHE A 118 0.85 -3.62 4.59
N ALA A 119 0.02 -2.61 4.33
CA ALA A 119 -0.26 -2.16 2.96
C ALA A 119 1.01 -1.67 2.25
N TYR A 120 1.95 -1.06 2.99
CA TYR A 120 3.24 -0.63 2.47
C TYR A 120 4.15 -1.81 2.13
N VAL A 121 4.20 -2.85 2.97
CA VAL A 121 4.88 -4.12 2.64
C VAL A 121 4.35 -4.69 1.32
N ASN A 122 3.02 -4.78 1.19
CA ASN A 122 2.38 -5.27 -0.02
C ASN A 122 2.76 -4.42 -1.26
N ALA A 123 2.78 -3.09 -1.12
CA ALA A 123 3.18 -2.19 -2.20
C ALA A 123 4.66 -2.35 -2.60
N LEU A 124 5.57 -2.49 -1.61
CA LEU A 124 6.99 -2.74 -1.84
C LEU A 124 7.21 -4.07 -2.56
N ALA A 125 6.54 -5.15 -2.11
CA ALA A 125 6.65 -6.47 -2.70
C ALA A 125 6.25 -6.43 -4.18
N ARG A 126 5.08 -5.88 -4.49
CA ARG A 126 4.57 -5.75 -5.86
C ARG A 126 5.44 -4.87 -6.75
N ALA A 127 6.12 -3.86 -6.18
CA ALA A 127 7.06 -3.00 -6.90
C ALA A 127 8.45 -3.65 -7.08
N GLY A 128 8.64 -4.90 -6.65
CA GLY A 128 9.93 -5.61 -6.72
C GLY A 128 10.97 -5.17 -5.69
N ARG A 129 10.60 -4.32 -4.71
CA ARG A 129 11.48 -3.87 -3.62
C ARG A 129 11.54 -4.91 -2.49
N LEU A 130 11.86 -6.15 -2.84
CA LEU A 130 11.66 -7.33 -1.98
C LEU A 130 12.47 -7.32 -0.69
N ASP A 131 13.73 -6.89 -0.73
CA ASP A 131 14.58 -6.82 0.45
C ASP A 131 14.01 -5.88 1.51
N LYS A 132 13.51 -4.72 1.07
CA LYS A 132 12.86 -3.76 1.96
C LYS A 132 11.50 -4.28 2.44
N ALA A 133 10.69 -4.84 1.55
CA ALA A 133 9.41 -5.43 1.89
C ALA A 133 9.55 -6.47 3.00
N ARG A 134 10.54 -7.35 2.89
CA ARG A 134 10.84 -8.39 3.86
C ARG A 134 11.27 -7.82 5.21
N VAL A 135 12.22 -6.89 5.24
CA VAL A 135 12.67 -6.26 6.50
C VAL A 135 11.51 -5.54 7.18
N THR A 136 10.72 -4.78 6.43
CA THR A 136 9.54 -4.09 6.97
C THR A 136 8.50 -5.08 7.50
N PHE A 137 8.27 -6.19 6.81
CA PHE A 137 7.34 -7.24 7.26
C PHE A 137 7.82 -7.92 8.55
N GLU A 138 9.07 -8.36 8.59
CA GLU A 138 9.67 -9.02 9.77
C GLU A 138 9.64 -8.09 11.00
N LYS A 139 9.86 -6.78 10.81
CA LYS A 139 9.69 -5.78 11.87
C LYS A 139 8.25 -5.65 12.32
N MET A 140 7.30 -5.56 11.38
CA MET A 140 5.88 -5.47 11.73
C MET A 140 5.42 -6.67 12.57
N LEU A 141 5.94 -7.87 12.30
CA LEU A 141 5.62 -9.07 13.08
C LEU A 141 6.03 -8.98 14.56
N THR A 142 7.01 -8.16 14.93
CA THR A 142 7.45 -8.02 16.33
C THR A 142 6.48 -7.20 17.18
N TYR A 143 5.59 -6.43 16.57
CA TYR A 143 4.58 -5.64 17.26
C TYR A 143 3.34 -6.46 17.66
N ALA A 144 3.17 -7.67 17.12
CA ALA A 144 2.08 -8.56 17.51
C ALA A 144 2.08 -8.80 19.03
N ASN A 145 0.90 -8.87 19.63
CA ASN A 145 0.81 -9.26 21.03
C ASN A 145 1.15 -10.76 21.22
N HIS A 146 1.12 -11.23 22.48
CA HIS A 146 1.42 -12.62 22.85
C HIS A 146 0.54 -13.71 22.18
N VAL A 147 -0.60 -13.36 21.58
CA VAL A 147 -1.46 -14.27 20.81
C VAL A 147 -1.44 -13.99 19.30
N GLY A 148 -0.55 -13.11 18.83
CA GLY A 148 -0.38 -12.82 17.40
C GLY A 148 -1.32 -11.76 16.84
N LEU A 149 -2.03 -11.00 17.68
CA LEU A 149 -3.03 -10.01 17.27
C LEU A 149 -2.51 -8.57 17.30
N TYR A 150 -3.12 -7.72 16.49
CA TYR A 150 -2.76 -6.31 16.33
C TYR A 150 -3.93 -5.39 16.66
N SER A 151 -3.60 -4.19 17.17
CA SER A 151 -4.52 -3.07 17.25
C SER A 151 -4.48 -2.23 15.97
N GLU A 152 -5.29 -1.19 15.95
CA GLU A 152 -5.34 -0.23 14.86
C GLU A 152 -4.03 0.55 14.72
N GLU A 153 -3.45 0.96 15.84
CA GLU A 153 -2.32 1.88 15.90
C GLU A 153 -1.16 1.35 16.75
N ILE A 154 0.06 1.73 16.39
CA ILE A 154 1.27 1.51 17.18
C ILE A 154 1.80 2.88 17.60
N GLY A 155 1.86 3.10 18.91
CA GLY A 155 2.43 4.30 19.51
C GLY A 155 3.96 4.33 19.45
N LEU A 156 4.54 5.46 19.85
CA LEU A 156 5.98 5.72 19.72
C LEU A 156 6.84 4.76 20.54
N THR A 157 6.31 4.20 21.63
CA THR A 157 7.02 3.23 22.46
C THR A 157 6.75 1.77 22.03
N GLY A 158 5.99 1.58 20.95
CA GLY A 158 5.58 0.27 20.44
C GLY A 158 4.31 -0.29 21.10
N GLU A 159 3.62 0.53 21.90
CA GLU A 159 2.36 0.16 22.53
C GLU A 159 1.23 0.06 21.50
N GLN A 160 0.34 -0.90 21.70
CA GLN A 160 -0.86 -1.10 20.88
C GLN A 160 -1.94 -0.09 21.30
N LEU A 161 -2.46 0.69 20.36
CA LEU A 161 -3.41 1.79 20.58
C LEU A 161 -4.69 1.62 19.74
N GLY A 162 -5.77 2.24 20.19
CA GLY A 162 -7.04 2.24 19.47
C GLY A 162 -7.76 0.90 19.50
N ASN A 163 -8.48 0.58 18.41
CA ASN A 163 -9.33 -0.60 18.35
C ASN A 163 -8.52 -1.91 18.41
N PHE A 164 -8.98 -2.91 19.20
CA PHE A 164 -8.30 -4.18 19.36
C PHE A 164 -9.26 -5.38 19.57
N PRO A 165 -9.06 -6.52 18.88
CA PRO A 165 -8.20 -6.69 17.71
C PRO A 165 -8.81 -5.98 16.48
N GLN A 166 -7.96 -5.38 15.64
CA GLN A 166 -8.43 -4.67 14.45
C GLN A 166 -8.41 -5.59 13.23
N ALA A 167 -9.57 -6.16 12.89
CA ALA A 167 -9.70 -7.17 11.83
C ALA A 167 -9.15 -6.72 10.45
N PHE A 168 -9.22 -5.42 10.13
CA PHE A 168 -8.64 -4.91 8.89
C PHE A 168 -7.10 -4.94 8.89
N THR A 169 -6.46 -4.77 10.05
CA THR A 169 -5.01 -4.93 10.20
C THR A 169 -4.61 -6.37 9.91
N ASP A 170 -5.33 -7.34 10.48
CA ASP A 170 -5.05 -8.77 10.25
C ASP A 170 -5.28 -9.16 8.77
N LEU A 171 -6.31 -8.60 8.12
CA LEU A 171 -6.50 -8.78 6.68
C LEU A 171 -5.32 -8.21 5.88
N ALA A 172 -4.84 -7.02 6.23
CA ALA A 172 -3.69 -6.41 5.56
C ALA A 172 -2.40 -7.21 5.78
N LEU A 173 -2.21 -7.79 6.96
CA LEU A 173 -1.11 -8.72 7.26
C LEU A 173 -1.16 -9.94 6.32
N ILE A 174 -2.32 -10.57 6.17
CA ILE A 174 -2.49 -11.73 5.28
C ILE A 174 -2.20 -11.34 3.82
N ASP A 175 -2.74 -10.21 3.36
CA ASP A 175 -2.50 -9.71 2.00
C ASP A 175 -1.02 -9.43 1.73
N ALA A 176 -0.31 -8.86 2.72
CA ALA A 176 1.11 -8.58 2.65
C ALA A 176 1.94 -9.88 2.62
N ALA A 177 1.61 -10.86 3.47
CA ALA A 177 2.28 -12.16 3.51
C ALA A 177 2.15 -12.90 2.17
N ILE A 178 0.92 -13.03 1.65
CA ILE A 178 0.66 -13.70 0.37
C ILE A 178 1.38 -13.01 -0.78
N SER A 179 1.37 -11.67 -0.81
CA SER A 179 2.00 -10.92 -1.89
C SER A 179 3.53 -11.01 -1.81
N LEU A 180 4.11 -10.90 -0.62
CA LEU A 180 5.55 -11.02 -0.43
C LEU A 180 6.06 -12.43 -0.78
N ASP A 181 5.39 -13.47 -0.29
CA ASP A 181 5.72 -14.87 -0.58
C ASP A 181 5.73 -15.16 -2.09
N ARG A 182 4.65 -14.77 -2.77
CA ARG A 182 4.54 -14.90 -4.23
C ARG A 182 5.67 -14.21 -4.97
N GLU A 183 6.02 -12.98 -4.61
CA GLU A 183 7.07 -12.23 -5.33
C GLU A 183 8.48 -12.77 -5.02
N LEU A 184 8.71 -13.34 -3.83
CA LEU A 184 9.95 -14.05 -3.51
C LEU A 184 10.11 -15.33 -4.35
N ASP A 185 9.02 -16.07 -4.57
CA ASP A 185 9.01 -17.27 -5.42
C ASP A 185 9.25 -16.94 -6.90
N LEU A 186 8.72 -15.82 -7.38
CA LEU A 186 8.94 -15.35 -8.76
C LEU A 186 10.36 -14.82 -8.98
N HIS A 187 11.02 -14.35 -7.92
CA HIS A 187 12.36 -13.75 -7.97
C HIS A 187 13.32 -14.44 -6.98
N PRO A 188 13.60 -15.75 -7.16
CA PRO A 188 14.51 -16.46 -6.28
C PRO A 188 15.89 -15.83 -6.39
N ARG A 189 16.51 -15.52 -5.25
CA ARG A 189 17.88 -15.01 -5.23
C ARG A 189 18.78 -16.00 -5.97
N SER A 190 19.57 -15.51 -6.93
CA SER A 190 20.61 -16.34 -7.55
C SER A 190 21.57 -16.79 -6.43
N THR A 191 21.76 -18.10 -6.31
CA THR A 191 22.61 -18.73 -5.30
C THR A 191 24.11 -18.50 -5.55
N THR A 192 24.49 -17.61 -6.46
CA THR A 192 25.87 -17.46 -6.98
C THR A 192 26.76 -16.50 -6.19
N GLN A 193 26.52 -16.34 -4.88
CA GLN A 193 27.42 -15.58 -4.01
C GLN A 193 27.65 -16.30 -2.68
N ARG A 194 28.00 -17.59 -2.74
CA ARG A 194 28.68 -18.27 -1.63
C ARG A 194 29.87 -19.06 -2.16
N ARG A 195 31.04 -18.74 -1.56
CA ARG A 195 32.37 -19.37 -1.65
C ARG A 195 33.28 -18.84 -2.77
N SER A 196 33.92 -17.71 -2.51
CA SER A 196 35.35 -17.60 -2.88
C SER A 196 36.11 -18.56 -1.95
N PRO A 197 36.92 -19.50 -2.49
CA PRO A 197 37.81 -20.28 -1.64
C PRO A 197 38.90 -19.33 -1.12
N ALA A 198 39.10 -19.33 0.20
CA ALA A 198 40.29 -18.75 0.78
C ALA A 198 41.51 -19.48 0.21
N LEU A 199 42.32 -18.76 -0.57
CA LEU A 199 43.65 -19.19 -0.92
C LEU A 199 44.54 -18.95 0.30
N SER A 200 45.07 -20.04 0.86
CA SER A 200 46.22 -20.06 1.77
C SER A 200 47.21 -21.07 1.22
#